data_AF-A0A537DIU9-F1
#
_entry.id   AF-A0A537DIU9-F1
#
_cell.length_a   1.000
_cell.length_b   1.000
_cell.length_c   1.000
_cell.angle_alpha   90.00
_cell.angle_beta   90.00
_cell.angle_gamma   90.00
#
_symmetry.space_group_name_H-M   'P 1'
#
loop_
_entity.id
_entity.type
_entity.pdbx_description
1 polymer ?
#
loop_
_entity_poly.entity_id
_entity_poly.type
_entity_poly.pdbx_seq_one_letter_code
_entity_poly.pdbx_strand_id
1 'polypeptide(L)' 'MRAGPQALTIAVDDAQRVSGLLQTPPDARACYVLAHGAGAGMTHPFMGTIANELAERGIATLR' A
#
# COMPACT_ATOMS: atom_id res chain seq x y z
N MET A 1 -13.43 7.57 -9.32
CA MET A 1 -12.87 6.21 -9.52
C MET A 1 -12.04 5.87 -8.30
N ARG A 2 -12.18 4.68 -7.72
CA ARG A 2 -11.27 4.21 -6.67
C ARG A 2 -9.88 4.04 -7.28
N ALA A 3 -8.86 4.63 -6.69
CA ALA A 3 -7.49 4.40 -7.13
C ALA A 3 -7.14 2.93 -6.87
N GLY A 4 -6.77 2.19 -7.91
CA GLY A 4 -6.31 0.82 -7.78
C GLY A 4 -4.88 0.76 -7.23
N PRO A 5 -4.48 -0.37 -6.63
CA PRO A 5 -3.10 -0.54 -6.18
C PRO A 5 -2.15 -0.68 -7.37
N GLN A 6 -1.06 0.08 -7.35
CA GLN A 6 0.04 0.02 -8.30
C GLN A 6 1.20 -0.75 -7.67
N ALA A 7 1.73 -1.73 -8.39
CA ALA A 7 2.95 -2.43 -8.00
C ALA A 7 4.18 -1.53 -8.12
N LEU A 8 5.04 -1.58 -7.10
CA LEU A 8 6.31 -0.87 -7.03
C LEU A 8 7.43 -1.83 -6.64
N THR A 9 8.64 -1.49 -7.07
CA THR A 9 9.88 -2.04 -6.52
C THR A 9 10.64 -0.90 -5.84
N ILE A 10 10.96 -1.09 -4.57
CA ILE A 10 11.62 -0.09 -3.73
C ILE A 10 13.04 -0.59 -3.47
N ALA A 11 14.03 0.24 -3.81
CA ALA A 11 15.41 0.01 -3.38
C ALA A 11 15.53 0.42 -1.90
N VAL A 12 15.96 -0.50 -1.05
CA VAL A 12 16.23 -0.22 0.37
C VAL A 12 17.68 0.24 0.54
N ASP A 13 18.59 -0.41 -0.18
CA ASP A 13 20.00 -0.08 -0.29
C ASP A 13 20.54 -0.59 -1.64
N ASP A 14 21.86 -0.58 -1.84
CA ASP A 14 22.51 -0.99 -3.08
C ASP A 14 22.28 -2.48 -3.44
N ALA A 15 22.06 -3.34 -2.45
CA ALA A 15 21.91 -4.78 -2.64
C ALA A 15 20.46 -5.25 -2.48
N GLN A 16 19.63 -4.53 -1.72
CA GLN A 16 18.30 -4.98 -1.33
C GLN A 16 17.19 -4.21 -2.05
N ARG A 17 16.27 -4.98 -2.63
CA ARG A 17 15.02 -4.49 -3.21
C ARG A 17 13.83 -5.23 -2.62
N VAL A 18 12.75 -4.50 -2.35
CA VAL A 18 11.48 -5.06 -1.89
C VAL A 18 10.36 -4.67 -2.84
N SER A 19 9.35 -5.52 -2.96
CA SER A 19 8.10 -5.17 -3.63
C SER A 19 7.20 -4.37 -2.70
N GLY A 20 6.30 -3.59 -3.28
CA GLY A 20 5.24 -2.88 -2.54
C GLY A 20 4.04 -2.59 -3.44
N LEU A 21 2.93 -2.24 -2.83
CA LEU A 21 1.69 -1.81 -3.48
C LEU A 21 1.32 -0.42 -2.98
N LEU A 22 1.34 0.55 -3.89
CA LEU A 22 0.91 1.92 -3.61
C LEU A 22 -0.51 2.14 -4.10
N GLN A 23 -1.37 2.66 -3.23
CA GLN A 23 -2.73 3.07 -3.57
C GLN A 23 -2.92 4.52 -3.14
N THR A 24 -3.14 5.41 -4.11
CA THR A 24 -3.20 6.86 -3.89
C THR A 24 -4.53 7.41 -4.40
N PRO A 25 -5.51 7.71 -3.53
CA PRO A 25 -6.70 8.43 -3.95
C PRO A 25 -6.34 9.84 -4.45
N PRO A 26 -7.15 10.45 -5.35
CA PRO A 26 -6.83 11.75 -5.96
C PRO A 26 -6.74 12.91 -4.97
N ASP A 27 -7.42 12.80 -3.81
CA ASP A 27 -7.49 13.78 -2.72
C ASP A 27 -6.71 13.33 -1.48
N ALA A 28 -5.66 12.51 -1.66
CA ALA A 28 -4.84 12.01 -0.55
C ALA A 28 -4.26 13.15 0.31
N ARG A 29 -4.58 13.17 1.60
CA ARG A 29 -4.05 14.13 2.60
C ARG A 29 -2.90 13.57 3.45
N ALA A 30 -2.72 12.25 3.43
CA ALA A 30 -1.63 11.55 4.11
C ALA A 30 -1.35 10.21 3.44
N CYS A 31 -0.17 9.64 3.70
CA CYS A 31 0.20 8.29 3.29
C CYS A 31 0.51 7.43 4.52
N TYR A 32 -0.16 6.29 4.64
CA TYR A 32 0.05 5.31 5.70
C TYR A 32 0.87 4.12 5.18
N VAL A 33 1.98 3.82 5.85
CA VAL A 33 2.80 2.64 5.56
C VAL A 33 2.26 1.46 6.37
N LEU A 34 1.76 0.43 5.68
CA LEU A 34 1.05 -0.70 6.28
C LEU A 34 1.84 -2.00 6.05
N ALA A 35 2.57 -2.45 7.07
CA ALA A 35 3.28 -3.73 7.02
C ALA A 35 2.37 -4.91 7.38
N HIS A 36 2.66 -6.09 6.81
CA HIS A 36 1.96 -7.32 7.14
C HIS A 36 2.58 -8.04 8.35
N GLY A 37 1.80 -8.92 8.99
CA GLY A 37 2.31 -9.87 9.98
C GLY A 37 3.02 -11.07 9.34
N ALA A 38 3.76 -11.84 10.14
CA ALA A 38 4.45 -13.04 9.65
C ALA A 38 3.49 -14.00 8.92
N GLY A 39 3.85 -14.43 7.70
CA GLY A 39 3.09 -15.39 6.90
C GLY A 39 1.85 -14.86 6.16
N ALA A 40 1.42 -13.60 6.36
CA ALA A 40 0.22 -13.06 5.70
C ALA A 40 0.49 -12.58 4.26
N GLY A 41 1.60 -11.86 4.06
CA GLY A 41 1.97 -11.23 2.78
C GLY A 41 1.15 -9.97 2.45
N MET A 42 1.72 -9.11 1.61
CA MET A 42 1.14 -7.79 1.32
C MET A 42 -0.22 -7.88 0.60
N THR A 43 -0.47 -8.93 -0.18
CA THR A 43 -1.73 -9.15 -0.93
C THR A 43 -2.84 -9.78 -0.10
N HIS A 44 -2.64 -9.99 1.20
CA HIS A 44 -3.65 -10.56 2.08
C HIS A 44 -4.98 -9.77 2.00
N PRO A 45 -6.16 -10.42 1.88
CA PRO A 45 -7.44 -9.73 1.69
C PRO A 45 -7.72 -8.64 2.72
N PHE A 46 -7.39 -8.89 3.99
CA PHE A 46 -7.48 -7.89 5.06
C PHE A 46 -6.76 -6.58 4.73
N MET A 47 -5.52 -6.66 4.22
CA MET A 47 -4.74 -5.47 3.87
C MET A 47 -5.33 -4.73 2.67
N GLY A 48 -5.85 -5.47 1.69
CA GLY A 48 -6.57 -4.89 0.55
C GLY A 48 -7.83 -4.14 0.98
N THR A 49 -8.61 -4.72 1.90
CA THR A 49 -9.81 -4.08 2.46
C THR A 49 -9.44 -2.81 3.24
N ILE A 50 -8.43 -2.86 4.11
CA ILE A 50 -7.97 -1.67 4.86
C ILE A 50 -7.50 -0.56 3.90
N ALA A 51 -6.70 -0.90 2.87
CA ALA A 51 -6.24 0.07 1.89
C ALA A 51 -7.40 0.74 1.13
N ASN A 52 -8.40 -0.04 0.72
CA ASN A 52 -9.59 0.48 0.07
C ASN A 52 -10.37 1.43 0.99
N GLU A 53 -10.61 1.04 2.24
CA GLU A 53 -11.35 1.88 3.19
C GLU A 53 -10.61 3.16 3.58
N LEU A 54 -9.27 3.11 3.69
CA LEU A 54 -8.44 4.30 3.90
C LEU A 54 -8.47 5.24 2.69
N ALA A 55 -8.47 4.69 1.47
CA ALA A 55 -8.55 5.49 0.25
C ALA A 55 -9.86 6.29 0.17
N GLU A 56 -11.00 5.71 0.57
CA GLU A 56 -12.29 6.43 0.64
C GLU A 56 -12.28 7.60 1.63
N ARG A 57 -11.29 7.66 2.53
CA ARG A 57 -11.12 8.71 3.55
C ARG A 57 -10.00 9.69 3.19
N GLY A 58 -9.51 9.64 1.96
CA GLY A 58 -8.41 10.48 1.48
C GLY A 58 -7.05 10.11 2.07
N ILE A 59 -6.84 8.84 2.44
CA ILE A 59 -5.56 8.34 2.96
C ILE A 59 -4.96 7.37 1.94
N ALA A 60 -3.80 7.71 1.41
CA ALA A 60 -3.01 6.80 0.57
C ALA A 60 -2.39 5.70 1.44
N THR A 61 -2.14 4.54 0.84
CA THR A 61 -1.43 3.44 1.51
C THR A 61 -0.26 2.95 0.67
N LEU A 62 0.89 2.76 1.31
CA LEU A 62 1.97 1.94 0.80
C LEU A 62 2.04 0.68 1.65
N ARG A 63 1.80 -0.48 1.05
CA ARG A 63 1.80 -1.76 1.75
C ARG A 63 2.66 -2.81 1.09
#